data_AF-G9ZFE4-F1
#
_entry.id   AF-G9ZFE4-F1
#
_cell.length_a   1.000
_cell.length_b   1.000
_cell.length_c   1.000
_cell.angle_alpha   90.00
_cell.angle_beta   90.00
_cell.angle_gamma   90.00
#
_symmetry.space_group_name_H-M   'P 1'
#
loop_
_entity.id
_entity.type
_entity.pdbx_description
1 polymer ?
#
loop_
_entity_poly.entity_id
_entity_poly.type
_entity_poly.pdbx_seq_one_letter_code
_entity_poly.pdbx_strand_id
1 'polypeptide(L)'
;MKFALNGALTVGTLDGANVEILNAVGEDNIFIFGNTVEQVETLRQRGYSPLLYLESDKELHETVMQITSGAFSPEDPSRYHENLHVFSDYYQVLADFRSYVEAQAHIDRRYRNQDKWVKSAIANIANMGYFSSDRSIADYARDIWRIQPLPDVRALTGRQREDGKPVAAAPQKPKPRKH
;
A
#
# COMPACT_ATOMS: atom_id res chain seq x y z
N MET A 1 -2.56 2.94 -3.00
CA MET A 1 -3.16 4.28 -3.26
C MET A 1 -4.51 4.19 -3.99
N LYS A 2 -4.59 3.76 -5.26
CA LYS A 2 -5.87 3.66 -6.01
C LYS A 2 -6.96 2.86 -5.28
N PHE A 3 -6.59 1.70 -4.73
CA PHE A 3 -7.51 0.84 -3.96
C PHE A 3 -8.05 1.53 -2.70
N ALA A 4 -7.17 2.09 -1.87
CA ALA A 4 -7.55 2.83 -0.66
C ALA A 4 -8.46 4.04 -0.98
N LEU A 5 -8.21 4.75 -2.09
CA LEU A 5 -9.06 5.86 -2.53
C LEU A 5 -10.47 5.40 -2.94
N ASN A 6 -10.63 4.14 -3.32
CA ASN A 6 -11.92 3.54 -3.67
C ASN A 6 -12.51 2.69 -2.51
N GLY A 7 -11.99 2.85 -1.29
CA GLY A 7 -12.54 2.22 -0.09
C GLY A 7 -12.11 0.77 0.16
N ALA A 8 -11.16 0.24 -0.62
CA ALA A 8 -10.55 -1.05 -0.29
C ALA A 8 -9.54 -0.88 0.85
N LEU A 9 -9.63 -1.74 1.87
CA LEU A 9 -8.66 -1.76 2.97
C LEU A 9 -7.41 -2.53 2.53
N THR A 10 -6.24 -1.94 2.78
CA THR A 10 -4.97 -2.54 2.38
C THR A 10 -4.61 -3.69 3.31
N VAL A 11 -4.17 -4.80 2.73
CA VAL A 11 -3.37 -5.84 3.40
C VAL A 11 -1.98 -5.84 2.77
N GLY A 12 -0.93 -5.74 3.57
CA GLY A 12 0.42 -5.62 3.02
C GLY A 12 1.51 -5.60 4.07
N THR A 13 2.75 -5.76 3.62
CA THR A 13 3.94 -5.62 4.47
C THR A 13 4.21 -4.15 4.80
N LEU A 14 4.97 -3.92 5.87
CA LEU A 14 5.41 -2.58 6.31
C LEU A 14 6.56 -2.05 5.45
N ASP A 15 6.29 -1.84 4.16
CA ASP A 15 7.26 -1.35 3.18
C ASP A 15 6.65 -0.33 2.19
N GLY A 16 7.50 0.52 1.63
CA GLY A 16 7.18 1.49 0.58
C GLY A 16 5.92 2.31 0.88
N ALA A 17 4.98 2.31 -0.08
CA ALA A 17 3.75 3.09 0.02
C ALA A 17 2.81 2.63 1.15
N ASN A 18 2.97 1.41 1.70
CA ASN A 18 2.13 0.96 2.81
C ASN A 18 2.48 1.68 4.11
N VAL A 19 3.74 2.06 4.31
CA VAL A 19 4.15 2.90 5.45
C VAL A 19 3.47 4.27 5.37
N GLU A 20 3.47 4.89 4.19
CA GLU A 20 2.79 6.17 3.99
C GLU A 20 1.28 6.05 4.19
N ILE A 21 0.66 4.99 3.67
CA ILE A 21 -0.79 4.75 3.84
C ILE A 21 -1.10 4.53 5.32
N LEU A 22 -0.32 3.72 6.03
CA LEU A 22 -0.46 3.49 7.47
C LEU A 22 -0.44 4.81 8.24
N ASN A 23 0.53 5.68 7.97
CA ASN A 23 0.65 6.99 8.61
C ASN A 23 -0.58 7.88 8.31
N ALA A 24 -1.16 7.77 7.12
CA ALA A 24 -2.32 8.57 6.71
C ALA A 24 -3.64 8.05 7.31
N VAL A 25 -3.85 6.74 7.36
CA VAL A 25 -5.15 6.14 7.75
C VAL A 25 -5.20 5.66 9.19
N GLY A 26 -4.04 5.47 9.83
CA GLY A 26 -3.91 4.90 11.18
C GLY A 26 -3.98 3.36 11.21
N GLU A 27 -3.36 2.77 12.24
CA GLU A 27 -3.24 1.31 12.42
C GLU A 27 -4.59 0.57 12.42
N ASP A 28 -5.67 1.19 12.89
CA ASP A 28 -7.00 0.59 12.94
C ASP A 28 -7.66 0.38 11.56
N ASN A 29 -7.09 0.97 10.51
CA ASN A 29 -7.71 1.08 9.18
C ASN A 29 -6.89 0.42 8.06
N ILE A 30 -5.88 -0.37 8.40
CA ILE A 30 -5.00 -1.12 7.50
C ILE A 30 -4.56 -2.42 8.16
N PHE A 31 -4.30 -3.46 7.38
CA PHE A 31 -3.84 -4.76 7.88
C PHE A 31 -2.37 -4.96 7.50
N ILE A 32 -1.47 -4.64 8.43
CA ILE A 32 -0.04 -4.86 8.24
C ILE A 32 0.33 -6.26 8.74
N PHE A 33 1.14 -6.97 7.97
CA PHE A 33 1.70 -8.28 8.34
C PHE A 33 3.17 -8.38 7.92
N GLY A 34 3.80 -9.50 8.26
CA GLY A 34 5.16 -9.82 7.83
C GLY A 34 6.24 -9.08 8.61
N ASN A 35 7.48 -9.37 8.24
CA ASN A 35 8.66 -8.74 8.80
C ASN A 35 8.84 -7.32 8.26
N THR A 36 9.39 -6.42 9.07
CA THR A 36 9.89 -5.12 8.59
C THR A 36 11.12 -5.32 7.71
N VAL A 37 11.48 -4.30 6.92
CA VAL A 37 12.69 -4.32 6.08
C VAL A 37 13.95 -4.66 6.90
N GLU A 38 14.07 -4.10 8.10
CA GLU A 38 15.19 -4.35 9.01
C GLU A 38 15.19 -5.80 9.53
N GLN A 39 14.01 -6.35 9.81
CA GLN A 39 13.86 -7.74 10.25
C GLN A 39 14.20 -8.72 9.13
N VAL A 40 13.78 -8.43 7.89
CA VAL A 40 14.13 -9.21 6.69
C VAL A 40 15.63 -9.28 6.51
N GLU A 41 16.32 -8.13 6.56
CA GLU A 41 17.78 -8.10 6.45
C GLU A 41 18.47 -8.81 7.62
N THR A 42 17.96 -8.64 8.84
CA THR A 42 18.48 -9.30 10.03
C THR A 42 18.37 -10.83 9.93
N LEU A 43 17.22 -11.35 9.48
CA LEU A 43 17.01 -12.79 9.27
C LEU A 43 18.00 -13.32 8.23
N ARG A 44 18.17 -12.60 7.11
CA ARG A 44 19.11 -12.99 6.06
C ARG A 44 20.55 -13.05 6.58
N GLN A 45 21.00 -12.02 7.29
CA GLN A 45 22.35 -11.95 7.85
C GLN A 45 22.62 -13.04 8.90
N ARG A 46 21.59 -13.50 9.61
CA ARG A 46 21.69 -14.58 10.61
C ARG A 46 21.65 -15.99 10.01
N GLY A 47 21.62 -16.12 8.68
CA GLY A 47 21.55 -17.41 8.01
C GLY A 47 20.13 -17.98 8.02
N TYR A 48 19.16 -17.18 7.56
CA TYR A 48 17.77 -17.60 7.34
C TYR A 48 17.69 -19.02 6.73
N SER A 49 16.95 -19.90 7.40
CA SER A 49 16.72 -21.27 6.97
C SER A 49 15.23 -21.50 6.77
N PRO A 50 14.75 -21.62 5.52
CA PRO A 50 13.34 -21.83 5.23
C PRO A 50 12.81 -23.17 5.79
N LEU A 51 13.70 -24.17 5.91
CA LEU A 51 13.39 -25.47 6.50
C LEU A 51 12.88 -25.36 7.95
N LEU A 52 13.44 -24.46 8.75
CA LEU A 52 13.00 -24.28 10.15
C LEU A 52 11.57 -23.75 10.23
N TYR A 53 11.16 -22.92 9.26
CA TYR A 53 9.78 -22.42 9.18
C TYR A 53 8.81 -23.52 8.74
N LEU A 54 9.21 -24.36 7.77
CA LEU A 54 8.44 -25.54 7.37
C LEU A 54 8.26 -26.56 8.50
N GLU A 55 9.28 -26.77 9.34
CA GLU A 55 9.22 -27.72 10.45
C GLU A 55 8.39 -27.20 11.63
N SER A 56 8.32 -25.88 11.82
CA SER A 56 7.62 -25.27 12.95
C SER A 56 6.14 -24.97 12.68
N ASP A 57 5.72 -24.92 11.41
CA ASP A 57 4.34 -24.64 11.01
C ASP A 57 3.74 -25.78 10.19
N LYS A 58 2.81 -26.52 10.79
CA LYS A 58 2.13 -27.68 10.17
C LYS A 58 1.30 -27.28 8.93
N GLU A 59 0.61 -26.15 8.98
CA GLU A 59 -0.24 -25.70 7.88
C GLU A 59 0.61 -25.27 6.69
N LEU A 60 1.73 -24.59 6.96
CA LEU A 60 2.72 -24.24 5.95
C LEU A 60 3.31 -25.50 5.30
N HIS A 61 3.70 -26.47 6.13
CA HIS A 61 4.24 -27.75 5.66
C HIS A 61 3.27 -28.47 4.73
N GLU A 62 2.01 -28.65 5.16
CA GLU A 62 0.98 -29.30 4.37
C GLU A 62 0.72 -28.56 3.05
N THR A 63 0.68 -27.23 3.08
CA THR A 63 0.49 -26.40 1.89
C THR A 63 1.62 -26.63 0.87
N VAL A 64 2.88 -26.60 1.31
CA VAL A 64 4.03 -26.85 0.42
C VAL A 64 4.04 -28.29 -0.09
N MET A 65 3.68 -29.27 0.74
CA MET A 65 3.60 -30.67 0.32
C MET A 65 2.49 -30.92 -0.70
N GLN A 66 1.33 -30.27 -0.58
CA GLN A 66 0.25 -30.40 -1.56
C GLN A 66 0.64 -29.79 -2.92
N ILE A 67 1.33 -28.65 -2.91
CA ILE A 67 1.83 -28.03 -4.14
C ILE A 67 2.86 -28.92 -4.83
N THR A 68 3.75 -29.55 -4.06
CA THR A 68 4.92 -30.26 -4.58
C THR A 68 4.67 -31.74 -4.85
N SER A 69 3.62 -32.33 -4.28
CA SER A 69 3.24 -33.74 -4.53
C SER A 69 2.46 -33.97 -5.84
N GLY A 70 2.13 -32.90 -6.56
CA GLY A 70 1.31 -32.99 -7.77
C GLY A 70 -0.20 -33.06 -7.51
N ALA A 71 -0.65 -32.79 -6.27
CA ALA A 71 -2.07 -32.83 -5.91
C ALA A 71 -2.94 -31.91 -6.79
N PHE A 72 -2.39 -30.78 -7.23
CA PHE A 72 -3.07 -29.82 -8.12
C PHE A 72 -2.80 -30.04 -9.62
N SER A 73 -1.98 -31.02 -9.98
CA SER A 73 -1.68 -31.36 -11.37
C SER A 73 -1.43 -32.87 -11.53
N PRO A 74 -2.47 -33.72 -11.39
CA PRO A 74 -2.30 -35.17 -11.40
C PRO A 74 -1.71 -35.72 -12.71
N GLU A 75 -1.97 -35.04 -13.83
CA GLU A 75 -1.46 -35.42 -15.16
C GLU A 75 0.00 -35.02 -15.38
N ASP A 76 0.53 -34.12 -14.55
CA ASP A 76 1.91 -33.65 -14.58
C ASP A 76 2.35 -33.30 -13.13
N PRO A 77 2.61 -34.32 -12.29
CA PRO A 77 2.89 -34.11 -10.87
C PRO A 77 4.12 -33.23 -10.62
N SER A 78 5.08 -33.24 -11.56
CA SER A 78 6.31 -32.46 -11.50
C SER A 78 6.16 -30.98 -11.82
N ARG A 79 4.98 -30.54 -12.33
CA ARG A 79 4.75 -29.18 -12.83
C ARG A 79 5.25 -28.07 -11.93
N TYR A 80 5.13 -28.24 -10.62
CA TYR A 80 5.46 -27.22 -9.63
C TYR A 80 6.75 -27.50 -8.88
N HIS A 81 7.49 -28.57 -9.21
CA HIS A 81 8.76 -28.87 -8.55
C HIS A 81 9.77 -27.74 -8.70
N GLU A 82 9.78 -27.01 -9.82
CA GLU A 82 10.70 -25.87 -9.99
C GLU A 82 10.38 -24.68 -9.07
N ASN A 83 9.15 -24.59 -8.54
CA ASN A 83 8.81 -23.61 -7.50
C ASN A 83 9.41 -23.97 -6.13
N LEU A 84 10.07 -25.13 -5.99
CA LEU A 84 10.83 -25.56 -4.79
C LEU A 84 12.09 -24.72 -4.52
N HIS A 85 12.26 -23.57 -5.19
CA HIS A 85 13.11 -22.49 -4.68
C HIS A 85 12.80 -22.07 -3.24
N VAL A 86 11.73 -22.61 -2.63
CA VAL A 86 11.47 -22.69 -1.17
C VAL A 86 12.74 -22.91 -0.34
N PHE A 87 13.74 -23.67 -0.79
CA PHE A 87 14.99 -23.84 -0.02
C PHE A 87 15.95 -22.64 -0.09
N SER A 88 15.83 -21.80 -1.13
CA SER A 88 16.53 -20.52 -1.23
C SER A 88 15.74 -19.35 -0.65
N ASP A 89 14.40 -19.41 -0.74
CA ASP A 89 13.38 -18.44 -0.29
C ASP A 89 13.92 -17.02 -0.01
N TYR A 90 14.50 -16.41 -1.04
CA TYR A 90 15.19 -15.13 -0.92
C TYR A 90 14.28 -13.99 -0.45
N TYR A 91 13.00 -14.08 -0.84
CA TYR A 91 11.94 -13.14 -0.50
C TYR A 91 11.24 -13.45 0.83
N GLN A 92 11.70 -14.49 1.56
CA GLN A 92 11.22 -14.86 2.90
C GLN A 92 9.70 -15.12 2.96
N VAL A 93 9.15 -15.73 1.92
CA VAL A 93 7.73 -16.08 1.81
C VAL A 93 7.32 -17.01 2.95
N LEU A 94 8.18 -17.96 3.33
CA LEU A 94 7.88 -18.89 4.43
C LEU A 94 7.93 -18.20 5.79
N ALA A 95 8.81 -17.19 5.95
CA ALA A 95 8.90 -16.42 7.19
C ALA A 95 7.64 -15.58 7.43
N ASP A 96 7.04 -15.03 6.37
CA ASP A 96 5.86 -14.18 6.47
C ASP A 96 4.55 -14.96 6.47
N PHE A 97 4.54 -16.24 6.06
CA PHE A 97 3.34 -17.06 5.87
C PHE A 97 2.38 -17.02 7.05
N ARG A 98 2.85 -17.33 8.27
CA ARG A 98 1.99 -17.39 9.46
C ARG A 98 1.34 -16.04 9.75
N SER A 99 2.13 -14.97 9.70
CA SER A 99 1.61 -13.61 9.92
C SER A 99 0.59 -13.19 8.85
N TYR A 100 0.78 -13.63 7.61
CA TYR A 100 -0.18 -13.39 6.52
C TYR A 100 -1.50 -14.12 6.76
N VAL A 101 -1.46 -15.39 7.15
CA VAL A 101 -2.65 -16.19 7.48
C VAL A 101 -3.42 -15.55 8.64
N GLU A 102 -2.72 -15.10 9.69
CA GLU A 102 -3.33 -14.41 10.82
C GLU A 102 -3.97 -13.08 10.44
N ALA A 103 -3.32 -12.31 9.55
CA ALA A 103 -3.87 -11.08 9.00
C ALA A 103 -5.15 -11.35 8.19
N GLN A 104 -5.16 -12.39 7.35
CA GLN A 104 -6.37 -12.81 6.62
C GLN A 104 -7.51 -13.23 7.57
N ALA A 105 -7.20 -13.99 8.61
CA ALA A 105 -8.19 -14.34 9.63
C ALA A 105 -8.71 -13.10 10.40
N HIS A 106 -7.85 -12.09 10.61
CA HIS A 106 -8.28 -10.82 11.18
C HIS A 106 -9.20 -10.06 10.20
N ILE A 107 -8.87 -9.99 8.92
CA ILE A 107 -9.70 -9.39 7.87
C ILE A 107 -11.10 -10.03 7.88
N ASP A 108 -11.18 -11.35 7.92
CA ASP A 108 -12.45 -12.08 7.98
C ASP A 108 -13.30 -11.68 9.19
N ARG A 109 -12.70 -11.62 10.39
CA ARG A 109 -13.41 -11.16 11.59
C ARG A 109 -13.86 -9.72 11.45
N ARG A 110 -13.01 -8.89 10.87
CA ARG A 110 -13.21 -7.45 10.70
C ARG A 110 -14.29 -7.14 9.66
N TYR A 111 -14.41 -7.95 8.61
CA TYR A 111 -15.42 -7.84 7.56
C TYR A 111 -16.81 -8.26 8.06
N ARG A 112 -16.92 -9.26 8.95
CA ARG A 112 -18.20 -9.63 9.57
C ARG A 112 -18.82 -8.48 10.38
N ASN A 113 -18.01 -7.58 10.92
CA ASN A 113 -18.49 -6.34 11.54
C ASN A 113 -18.56 -5.21 10.48
N GLN A 114 -19.68 -5.16 9.77
CA GLN A 114 -19.90 -4.21 8.67
C GLN A 114 -19.77 -2.74 9.10
N ASP A 115 -20.30 -2.37 10.27
CA ASP A 115 -20.21 -1.00 10.79
C ASP A 115 -18.77 -0.54 10.94
N LYS A 116 -17.94 -1.38 11.57
CA LYS A 116 -16.53 -1.08 11.69
C LYS A 116 -15.89 -1.07 10.29
N TRP A 117 -16.24 -1.99 9.38
CA TRP A 117 -15.57 -2.12 8.07
C TRP A 117 -15.79 -0.87 7.23
N VAL A 118 -17.03 -0.41 7.16
CA VAL A 118 -17.42 0.83 6.47
C VAL A 118 -16.71 2.04 7.08
N LYS A 119 -16.61 2.12 8.41
CA LYS A 119 -15.85 3.20 9.08
C LYS A 119 -14.39 3.24 8.63
N SER A 120 -13.72 2.09 8.53
CA SER A 120 -12.34 2.04 8.04
C SER A 120 -12.22 2.37 6.56
N ALA A 121 -13.17 1.94 5.73
CA ALA A 121 -13.17 2.27 4.30
C ALA A 121 -13.34 3.78 4.09
N ILE A 122 -14.26 4.41 4.81
CA ILE A 122 -14.44 5.87 4.78
C ILE A 122 -13.19 6.59 5.29
N ALA A 123 -12.58 6.10 6.37
CA ALA A 123 -11.33 6.67 6.89
C ALA A 123 -10.18 6.58 5.86
N ASN A 124 -10.09 5.48 5.11
CA ASN A 124 -9.14 5.38 4.00
C ASN A 124 -9.43 6.45 2.95
N ILE A 125 -10.65 6.49 2.41
CA ILE A 125 -11.05 7.44 1.36
C ILE A 125 -10.75 8.89 1.79
N ALA A 126 -11.14 9.27 3.01
CA ALA A 126 -10.99 10.63 3.52
C ALA A 126 -9.51 11.05 3.67
N ASN A 127 -8.62 10.10 3.98
CA ASN A 127 -7.20 10.39 4.23
C ASN A 127 -6.28 10.15 3.01
N MET A 128 -6.83 9.78 1.84
CA MET A 128 -6.01 9.54 0.64
C MET A 128 -5.60 10.81 -0.13
N GLY A 129 -6.03 12.00 0.30
CA GLY A 129 -5.76 13.27 -0.42
C GLY A 129 -4.26 13.57 -0.61
N TYR A 130 -3.41 13.17 0.35
CA TYR A 130 -1.96 13.30 0.26
C TYR A 130 -1.35 12.58 -0.95
N PHE A 131 -1.99 11.50 -1.42
CA PHE A 131 -1.51 10.67 -2.52
C PHE A 131 -1.97 11.15 -3.90
N SER A 132 -2.56 12.35 -3.99
CA SER A 132 -2.91 12.94 -5.28
C SER A 132 -1.67 13.20 -6.14
N SER A 133 -1.75 12.89 -7.43
CA SER A 133 -0.70 13.25 -8.40
C SER A 133 -0.49 14.76 -8.47
N ASP A 134 -1.52 15.57 -8.24
CA ASP A 134 -1.42 17.02 -8.27
C ASP A 134 -0.42 17.54 -7.23
N ARG A 135 -0.40 16.91 -6.04
CA ARG A 135 0.59 17.21 -5.01
C ARG A 135 2.00 16.87 -5.49
N SER A 136 2.19 15.66 -6.04
CA SER A 136 3.49 15.25 -6.59
C SER A 136 3.97 16.19 -7.70
N ILE A 137 3.09 16.60 -8.62
CA ILE A 137 3.41 17.58 -9.66
C ILE A 137 3.80 18.94 -9.06
N ALA A 138 3.08 19.40 -8.03
CA ALA A 138 3.41 20.64 -7.33
C ALA A 138 4.79 20.58 -6.63
N ASP A 139 5.14 19.44 -6.02
CA ASP A 139 6.45 19.23 -5.40
C ASP A 139 7.57 19.23 -6.43
N TYR A 140 7.41 18.49 -7.55
CA TYR A 140 8.38 18.51 -8.65
C TYR A 140 8.54 19.91 -9.27
N ALA A 141 7.44 20.61 -9.52
CA ALA A 141 7.46 21.96 -10.06
C ALA A 141 8.22 22.93 -9.15
N ARG A 142 8.03 22.81 -7.82
CA ARG A 142 8.67 23.67 -6.82
C ARG A 142 10.13 23.34 -6.60
N ASP A 143 10.47 22.06 -6.44
CA ASP A 143 11.75 21.63 -5.86
C ASP A 143 12.78 21.22 -6.91
N ILE A 144 12.33 20.74 -8.08
CA ILE A 144 13.20 20.22 -9.14
C ILE A 144 13.14 21.11 -10.38
N TRP A 145 11.96 21.27 -10.99
CA TRP A 145 11.81 21.99 -12.25
C TRP A 145 11.89 23.52 -12.10
N ARG A 146 11.59 24.03 -10.90
CA ARG A 146 11.59 25.47 -10.58
C ARG A 146 10.67 26.29 -11.51
N ILE A 147 9.51 25.75 -11.84
CA ILE A 147 8.50 26.40 -12.70
C ILE A 147 7.33 26.94 -11.88
N GLN A 148 6.61 27.92 -12.43
CA GLN A 148 5.39 28.49 -11.84
C GLN A 148 4.21 28.32 -12.78
N PRO A 149 2.97 28.19 -12.25
CA PRO A 149 1.78 28.21 -13.09
C PRO A 149 1.73 29.49 -13.92
N LEU A 150 1.42 29.36 -15.20
CA LEU A 150 1.17 30.53 -16.04
C LEU A 150 -0.13 31.21 -15.59
N PRO A 151 -0.21 32.55 -15.66
CA PRO A 151 -1.46 33.26 -15.43
C PRO A 151 -2.53 32.76 -16.43
N ASP A 152 -3.80 32.83 -16.03
CA ASP A 152 -4.90 32.50 -16.92
C ASP A 152 -4.78 33.32 -18.22
N VAL A 153 -4.75 32.64 -19.37
CA VAL A 153 -4.62 33.26 -20.70
C VAL A 153 -5.74 34.29 -20.93
N ARG A 154 -6.90 34.12 -20.28
CA ARG A 154 -8.02 35.09 -20.32
C ARG A 154 -7.67 36.39 -19.60
N ALA A 155 -6.90 36.32 -18.52
CA ALA A 155 -6.40 37.51 -17.82
C ALA A 155 -5.28 38.22 -18.62
N LEU A 156 -4.53 37.48 -19.44
CA LEU A 156 -3.44 38.02 -20.27
C LEU A 156 -3.90 38.64 -21.60
N THR A 157 -5.04 38.19 -22.14
CA THR A 157 -5.56 38.63 -23.45
C THR A 157 -6.58 39.78 -23.37
N GLY A 158 -6.91 40.25 -22.17
CA GLY A 158 -7.84 41.37 -21.97
C GLY A 158 -9.28 41.13 -22.46
N ARG A 159 -9.63 39.89 -22.85
CA ARG A 159 -11.01 39.54 -23.22
C ARG A 159 -11.84 39.44 -21.94
N GLN A 160 -12.56 40.51 -21.64
CA GLN A 160 -13.66 40.48 -20.66
C GLN A 160 -14.65 39.39 -21.06
N ARG A 161 -15.23 38.72 -20.07
CA ARG A 161 -16.43 37.91 -20.30
C ARG A 161 -17.53 38.82 -20.87
N GLU A 162 -18.33 38.32 -21.80
CA GLU A 162 -19.41 39.08 -22.45
C GLU A 162 -20.49 39.60 -21.47
N ASP A 163 -20.46 39.19 -20.20
CA ASP A 163 -21.41 39.52 -19.14
C ASP A 163 -21.00 40.73 -18.27
N GLY A 164 -19.88 41.41 -18.57
CA GLY A 164 -19.51 42.70 -17.95
C GLY A 164 -19.25 42.66 -16.44
N LYS A 165 -19.16 41.47 -15.83
CA LYS A 165 -18.88 41.32 -14.40
C LYS A 165 -17.37 41.20 -14.15
N PRO A 166 -16.81 41.93 -13.17
CA PRO A 166 -15.41 41.78 -12.80
C PRO A 166 -15.13 40.35 -12.34
N VAL A 167 -14.01 39.79 -12.79
CA VAL A 167 -13.50 38.52 -12.28
C VAL A 167 -13.15 38.74 -10.81
N ALA A 168 -13.78 37.97 -9.91
CA ALA A 168 -13.49 38.03 -8.49
C ALA A 168 -11.98 37.85 -8.27
N ALA A 169 -11.36 38.79 -7.55
CA ALA A 169 -9.95 38.71 -7.21
C ALA A 169 -9.67 37.36 -6.55
N ALA A 170 -8.62 36.68 -7.01
CA ALA A 170 -8.17 35.44 -6.40
C ALA A 170 -7.99 35.65 -4.89
N PRO A 171 -8.46 34.73 -4.03
CA PRO A 171 -8.30 34.88 -2.59
C PRO A 171 -6.82 35.04 -2.27
N GLN A 172 -6.47 36.16 -1.64
CA GLN A 172 -5.11 36.40 -1.16
C GLN A 172 -4.75 35.27 -0.19
N LYS A 173 -3.69 34.53 -0.48
CA LYS A 173 -3.17 33.52 0.45
C LYS A 173 -2.90 34.20 1.79
N PRO A 174 -3.41 33.68 2.92
CA PRO A 174 -3.14 34.26 4.22
C PRO A 174 -1.63 34.24 4.47
N LYS A 175 -1.08 35.38 4.92
CA LYS A 175 0.34 35.48 5.31
C LYS A 175 0.62 34.45 6.41
N PRO A 176 1.74 33.71 6.34
CA PRO A 176 2.11 32.80 7.42
C PRO A 176 2.28 33.62 8.71
N ARG A 177 1.50 33.27 9.73
CA ARG A 177 1.70 33.79 11.08
C ARG A 177 3.04 33.27 11.58
N LYS A 178 3.97 34.17 11.87
CA LYS A 178 5.19 33.85 12.63
C LYS A 178 4.77 33.62 14.08
N HIS A 179 4.89 32.39 14.56
CA HIS A 179 5.13 32.05 15.95
C HIS A 179 6.07 30.85 15.99
#